data_AF-A0A1V4RAJ6-F1
#
_entry.id   AF-A0A1V4RAJ6-F1
#
_cell.length_a   1.000
_cell.length_b   1.000
_cell.length_c   1.000
_cell.angle_alpha   90.00
_cell.angle_beta   90.00
_cell.angle_gamma   90.00
#
_symmetry.space_group_name_H-M   'P 1'
#
loop_
_entity.id
_entity.type
_entity.pdbx_description
1 polymer ?
#
loop_
_entity_poly.entity_id
_entity_poly.type
_entity_poly.pdbx_seq_one_letter_code
_entity_poly.pdbx_strand_id
1 'polypeptide(L)' 'MRYLYIIEKYGKYYTGITTDLKHRMRQHGVNKPLYKKALPDKGTASRREREIKGWTRKKKAVLIAKFNSEFTLNKMK' A
#
# COMPACT_ATOMS: atom_id res chain seq x y z
N MET A 1 1.03 -2.10 -17.06
CA MET A 1 1.53 -1.68 -15.74
C MET A 1 0.41 -1.76 -14.69
N ARG A 2 0.69 -2.28 -13.50
CA ARG A 2 -0.24 -2.24 -12.34
C ARG A 2 0.47 -1.67 -11.13
N TYR A 3 -0.26 -0.99 -10.27
CA TYR A 3 0.21 -0.47 -9.00
C TYR A 3 -0.24 -1.40 -7.88
N LEU A 4 0.70 -1.93 -7.13
CA LEU A 4 0.48 -2.45 -5.79
C LEU A 4 0.48 -1.27 -4.81
N TYR A 5 -0.48 -1.21 -3.91
CA TYR A 5 -0.59 -0.12 -2.95
C TYR A 5 -0.96 -0.62 -1.55
N ILE A 6 -0.59 0.16 -0.53
CA ILE A 6 -1.07 0.02 0.84
C ILE A 6 -1.67 1.35 1.29
N ILE A 7 -2.86 1.29 1.88
CA ILE A 7 -3.52 2.42 2.55
C ILE A 7 -3.83 2.05 4.00
N GLU A 8 -4.02 3.06 4.85
CA GLU A 8 -4.67 2.88 6.14
C GLU A 8 -6.11 3.39 6.06
N LYS A 9 -7.05 2.59 6.56
CA LYS A 9 -8.46 2.97 6.68
C LYS A 9 -9.03 2.31 7.93
N TYR A 10 -9.74 3.06 8.77
CA TYR A 10 -10.28 2.59 10.05
C TYR A 10 -9.26 1.82 10.92
N GLY A 11 -8.02 2.33 10.99
CA GLY A 11 -6.94 1.70 11.76
C GLY A 11 -6.42 0.37 11.20
N LYS A 12 -6.81 -0.04 9.98
CA LYS A 12 -6.35 -1.28 9.32
C LYS A 12 -5.56 -0.95 8.05
N TYR A 13 -4.52 -1.74 7.77
CA TYR A 13 -3.78 -1.64 6.52
C TYR A 13 -4.44 -2.50 5.44
N TYR A 14 -4.89 -1.84 4.37
CA TYR A 14 -5.45 -2.48 3.20
C TYR A 14 -4.40 -2.55 2.11
N THR A 15 -4.27 -3.72 1.51
CA THR A 15 -3.37 -3.96 0.38
C THR A 15 -4.18 -4.30 -0.85
N GLY A 16 -3.89 -3.64 -1.97
CA GLY A 16 -4.60 -3.82 -3.22
C GLY A 16 -3.72 -3.64 -4.44
N ILE A 17 -4.18 -4.12 -5.59
CA ILE A 17 -3.61 -3.80 -6.90
C ILE A 17 -4.61 -3.04 -7.76
N THR A 18 -4.13 -2.13 -8.62
CA THR A 18 -4.98 -1.36 -9.56
C THR A 18 -4.19 -0.96 -10.79
N THR A 19 -4.86 -0.72 -11.92
CA THR A 19 -4.27 -0.05 -13.09
C THR A 19 -4.37 1.47 -12.98
N ASP A 20 -5.40 1.99 -12.30
CA ASP A 20 -5.59 3.41 -12.01
C ASP A 20 -5.51 3.65 -10.50
N LEU A 21 -4.38 4.20 -10.05
CA LEU A 21 -4.15 4.50 -8.64
C LEU A 21 -4.97 5.72 -8.18
N LYS A 22 -5.11 6.76 -9.02
CA LYS A 22 -5.82 7.99 -8.65
C LYS A 22 -7.30 7.71 -8.43
N HIS A 23 -7.94 6.98 -9.36
CA HIS A 23 -9.33 6.57 -9.21
C HIS A 23 -9.54 5.71 -7.96
N ARG A 24 -8.64 4.76 -7.71
CA ARG A 24 -8.74 3.88 -6.53
C ARG A 24 -8.60 4.65 -5.22
N MET A 25 -7.70 5.64 -5.15
CA MET A 25 -7.53 6.49 -3.97
C MET A 25 -8.80 7.30 -3.66
N ARG A 26 -9.44 7.88 -4.69
CA ARG A 26 -10.75 8.56 -4.54
C ARG A 26 -11.83 7.64 -4.00
N GLN A 27 -11.95 6.42 -4.52
CA GLN A 27 -12.91 5.41 -4.02
C GLN A 27 -12.69 5.07 -2.54
N HIS A 28 -11.44 5.10 -2.08
CA HIS A 28 -11.12 4.84 -0.68
C HIS A 28 -11.32 6.07 0.22
N GLY A 29 -11.47 7.27 -0.36
CA GLY A 29 -11.51 8.53 0.38
C GLY A 29 -10.14 8.94 0.93
N VAL A 30 -9.06 8.54 0.26
CA VAL A 30 -7.67 8.78 0.72
C VAL A 30 -6.93 9.57 -0.35
N ASN A 31 -6.15 10.58 0.04
CA ASN A 31 -5.42 11.42 -0.92
C ASN A 31 -4.23 10.68 -1.57
N LYS A 32 -3.44 9.96 -0.77
CA LYS A 32 -2.22 9.27 -1.21
C LYS A 32 -2.07 7.95 -0.46
N PRO A 33 -1.59 6.88 -1.12
CA PRO A 33 -1.31 5.64 -0.42
C PRO A 33 -0.05 5.77 0.43
N LEU A 34 0.01 4.99 1.52
CA LEU A 34 1.18 4.88 2.39
C LEU A 34 2.35 4.18 1.68
N TYR A 35 2.04 3.28 0.75
CA TYR A 35 3.00 2.59 -0.09
C TYR A 35 2.44 2.45 -1.51
N LYS A 36 3.28 2.59 -2.53
CA LYS A 36 2.95 2.23 -3.91
C LYS A 36 4.15 1.64 -4.64
N LYS A 37 3.92 0.64 -5.49
CA LYS A 37 4.95 0.08 -6.38
C LYS A 37 4.34 -0.26 -7.74
N ALA A 38 4.97 0.25 -8.80
CA ALA A 38 4.63 -0.12 -10.17
C ALA A 38 5.21 -1.51 -10.48
N LEU A 39 4.38 -2.36 -11.09
CA LEU A 39 4.72 -3.72 -11.49
C LEU A 39 4.32 -3.93 -12.96
N PRO A 40 5.13 -4.66 -13.75
CA PRO A 40 4.96 -4.73 -15.19
C PRO A 40 3.68 -5.49 -15.58
N ASP A 41 3.42 -6.63 -14.94
CA ASP A 41 2.37 -7.57 -15.33
C ASP A 41 1.37 -7.90 -14.19
N LYS A 42 0.26 -8.57 -14.53
CA LYS A 42 -0.80 -8.97 -13.57
C LYS A 42 -0.32 -10.04 -12.58
N GLY A 43 0.48 -11.01 -13.03
CA GLY A 43 0.93 -12.15 -12.24
C GLY A 43 1.86 -11.71 -11.11
N THR A 44 2.85 -10.90 -11.41
CA THR A 44 3.78 -10.28 -10.46
C THR A 44 3.03 -9.42 -9.45
N ALA A 45 2.05 -8.62 -9.91
CA ALA A 45 1.21 -7.82 -9.03
C ALA A 45 0.38 -8.68 -8.07
N SER A 46 -0.31 -9.70 -8.60
CA SER A 46 -1.13 -10.62 -7.79
C SER A 46 -0.30 -11.42 -6.79
N ARG A 47 0.88 -11.92 -7.19
CA ARG A 47 1.80 -12.66 -6.30
C ARG A 47 2.26 -11.79 -5.13
N ARG A 48 2.71 -10.56 -5.43
CA ARG A 48 3.14 -9.60 -4.39
C ARG A 48 1.99 -9.16 -3.49
N GLU A 49 0.80 -8.95 -4.05
CA GLU A 49 -0.38 -8.62 -3.25
C GLU A 49 -0.71 -9.73 -2.25
N ARG A 50 -0.72 -11.00 -2.70
CA ARG A 50 -0.97 -12.16 -1.83
C ARG A 50 0.08 -12.28 -0.73
N GLU A 51 1.35 -12.13 -1.09
CA GLU A 51 2.47 -12.12 -0.14
C GLU A 51 2.26 -11.07 0.95
N ILE A 52 2.03 -9.81 0.56
CA ILE A 52 1.85 -8.71 1.52
C ILE A 52 0.56 -8.86 2.31
N LYS A 53 -0.54 -9.34 1.71
CA LYS A 53 -1.81 -9.57 2.44
C LYS A 53 -1.60 -10.48 3.64
N GLY A 54 -0.81 -11.55 3.49
CA GLY A 54 -0.45 -12.48 4.57
C GLY A 54 0.53 -11.93 5.62
N TRP A 55 1.09 -10.74 5.42
CA TRP A 55 2.01 -10.16 6.41
C TRP A 55 1.29 -9.57 7.62
N THR A 56 1.97 -9.65 8.77
CA THR A 56 1.58 -8.97 9.99
C THR A 56 1.57 -7.45 9.84
N ARG A 57 0.79 -6.76 10.68
CA ARG A 57 0.74 -5.29 10.72
C ARG A 57 2.13 -4.67 10.89
N LYS A 58 2.97 -5.25 11.77
CA LYS A 58 4.36 -4.80 12.01
C LYS A 58 5.20 -4.86 10.72
N LYS A 59 5.17 -5.98 10.01
CA LYS A 59 5.94 -6.15 8.77
C LYS A 59 5.48 -5.20 7.66
N LYS A 60 4.17 -4.95 7.54
CA LYS A 60 3.63 -3.92 6.65
C LYS A 60 4.10 -2.51 7.02
N ALA A 61 4.11 -2.18 8.32
CA ALA A 61 4.57 -0.88 8.79
C ALA A 61 6.06 -0.64 8.47
N VAL A 62 6.92 -1.66 8.60
CA VAL A 62 8.33 -1.56 8.21
C VAL A 62 8.47 -1.30 6.70
N LEU A 63 7.69 -1.98 5.86
CA LEU A 63 7.70 -1.74 4.41
C LEU A 63 7.27 -0.30 4.08
N ILE A 64 6.22 0.19 4.74
CA ILE A 64 5.73 1.56 4.57
C ILE A 64 6.81 2.55 5.01
N ALA A 65 7.40 2.38 6.19
CA ALA A 65 8.44 3.28 6.71
C ALA A 65 9.69 3.35 5.82
N LYS A 66 10.07 2.22 5.20
CA LYS A 66 11.19 2.18 4.23
C LYS A 66 10.89 2.93 2.93
N PHE A 67 9.62 3.04 2.55
CA PHE A 67 9.20 3.70 1.32
C PHE A 67 8.82 5.17 1.53
N ASN A 68 8.17 5.45 2.66
CA ASN A 68 7.69 6.76 3.02
C ASN A 68 8.30 7.15 4.37
N SER A 69 9.39 7.92 4.33
CA SER A 69 10.06 8.41 5.53
C SER A 69 9.17 9.32 6.39
N GLU A 70 8.17 9.99 5.79
CA GLU A 70 7.20 10.84 6.51
C GLU A 70 6.28 10.01 7.42
N PHE A 71 6.09 8.73 7.12
CA PHE A 71 5.27 7.83 7.96
C PHE A 71 5.86 7.63 9.36
N THR A 72 7.20 7.67 9.48
CA THR A 72 7.89 7.47 10.77
C THR A 72 7.66 8.64 11.73
N LEU A 73 7.57 9.87 11.20
CA LEU A 73 7.42 11.10 11.99
C LEU A 73 6.03 11.22 12.63
N ASN A 74 4.98 10.72 11.97
CA ASN A 74 3.59 10.84 12.43
C ASN A 74 3.14 9.76 13.44
N LYS A 75 3.98 8.77 13.76
CA LYS A 75 3.69 7.75 14.79
C LYS A 75 4.44 7.95 16.12
N MET A 76 5.29 8.98 16.20
CA MET A 76 6.01 9.37 17.42
C MET A 76 5.41 10.62 18.10
N LYS A 77 4.26 11.09 17.62
CA LYS A 77 3.37 12.02 18.33
C LYS A 77 2.17 11.25 18.84
#